data_AF-A0A9D7F2M1-F1
#
_entry.id   AF-A0A9D7F2M1-F1
#
_cell.length_a   1.000
_cell.length_b   1.000
_cell.length_c   1.000
_cell.angle_alpha   90.00
_cell.angle_beta   90.00
_cell.angle_gamma   90.00
#
_symmetry.space_group_name_H-M   'P 1'
#
loop_
_entity.id
_entity.type
_entity.pdbx_description
1 polymer ?
#
loop_
_entity_poly.entity_id
_entity_poly.type
_entity_poly.pdbx_seq_one_letter_code
_entity_poly.pdbx_strand_id
1 'polypeptide(L)' 'MTHPKLKEILERIKNELRLRYGKRLAEVRLFGSQVRGDANEDSDIDLLVVLRDKEVHISGSRICSFLSNTIWKQNTAF' A
#
# COMPACT_ATOMS: atom_id res chain seq x y z
N MET A 1 15.84 -10.73 -3.89
CA MET A 1 15.14 -11.12 -5.14
C MET A 1 13.67 -10.73 -4.99
N THR A 2 13.07 -10.05 -5.96
CA THR A 2 11.65 -9.68 -5.91
C THR A 2 10.74 -10.91 -6.05
N HIS A 3 9.61 -10.94 -5.33
CA HIS A 3 8.66 -12.04 -5.44
C HIS A 3 8.20 -12.19 -6.92
N PRO A 4 8.23 -13.40 -7.52
CA PRO A 4 7.99 -13.60 -8.96
C PRO A 4 6.62 -13.15 -9.46
N LYS A 5 5.64 -12.98 -8.57
CA LYS A 5 4.28 -12.52 -8.86
C LYS A 5 3.97 -11.15 -8.28
N LEU A 6 4.97 -10.41 -7.82
CA LEU A 6 4.79 -9.12 -7.16
C LEU A 6 3.91 -8.18 -8.01
N LYS A 7 4.18 -8.09 -9.31
CA LYS A 7 3.39 -7.26 -10.23
C LYS A 7 1.91 -7.67 -10.31
N GLU A 8 1.63 -8.96 -10.38
CA GLU A 8 0.26 -9.50 -10.43
C GLU A 8 -0.49 -9.22 -9.12
N ILE A 9 0.18 -9.45 -7.99
CA ILE A 9 -0.36 -9.17 -6.65
C ILE A 9 -0.68 -7.68 -6.51
N LEU A 10 0.25 -6.80 -6.91
CA LEU A 10 0.05 -5.35 -6.82
C LEU A 10 -1.08 -4.84 -7.70
N GLU A 11 -1.23 -5.35 -8.93
CA GLU A 11 -2.34 -4.97 -9.80
C GLU A 11 -3.69 -5.43 -9.24
N ARG A 12 -3.74 -6.65 -8.66
CA ARG A 12 -4.95 -7.15 -7.99
C ARG A 12 -5.32 -6.28 -6.79
N ILE A 13 -4.36 -5.97 -5.92
CA ILE A 13 -4.60 -5.11 -4.75
C ILE A 13 -5.06 -3.72 -5.19
N LYS A 14 -4.42 -3.13 -6.21
CA LYS A 14 -4.78 -1.81 -6.75
C LYS A 14 -6.22 -1.80 -7.28
N ASN A 15 -6.65 -2.85 -7.97
CA ASN A 15 -8.02 -2.97 -8.46
C ASN A 15 -9.03 -3.10 -7.32
N GLU A 16 -8.75 -3.94 -6.32
CA GLU A 16 -9.58 -4.08 -5.12
C GLU A 16 -9.71 -2.76 -4.34
N LEU A 17 -8.60 -2.05 -4.13
CA LEU A 17 -8.59 -0.74 -3.47
C LEU A 17 -9.38 0.31 -4.25
N ARG A 18 -9.28 0.29 -5.59
CA ARG A 18 -10.08 1.18 -6.46
C ARG A 18 -11.57 0.87 -6.39
N LEU A 19 -11.94 -0.41 -6.40
CA LEU A 19 -13.34 -0.82 -6.28
C LEU A 19 -13.91 -0.45 -4.90
N ARG A 20 -13.14 -0.67 -3.83
CA ARG A 20 -13.56 -0.42 -2.44
C ARG A 20 -13.65 1.06 -2.09
N TYR A 21 -12.63 1.83 -2.44
CA TYR A 21 -12.51 3.23 -2.01
C TYR A 21 -12.87 4.24 -3.10
N GLY A 22 -12.85 3.85 -4.38
CA GLY A 22 -13.24 4.70 -5.50
C GLY A 22 -12.53 6.05 -5.48
N LYS A 23 -13.31 7.14 -5.50
CA LYS A 23 -12.80 8.52 -5.45
C LYS A 23 -12.04 8.87 -4.16
N ARG A 24 -12.25 8.08 -3.09
CA ARG A 24 -11.57 8.27 -1.81
C ARG A 24 -10.12 7.82 -1.85
N LEU A 25 -9.76 6.91 -2.77
CA LEU A 25 -8.38 6.48 -2.95
C LEU A 25 -7.58 7.61 -3.61
N ALA A 26 -6.65 8.20 -2.86
CA ALA A 26 -5.73 9.20 -3.39
C ALA A 26 -4.52 8.53 -4.02
N GLU A 27 -3.92 7.56 -3.32
CA GLU A 27 -2.63 6.98 -3.71
C GLU A 27 -2.41 5.59 -3.11
N VAL A 28 -1.62 4.77 -3.80
CA VAL A 28 -1.07 3.49 -3.31
C VAL A 28 0.41 3.45 -3.64
N ARG A 29 1.27 3.23 -2.65
CA ARG A 29 2.73 3.10 -2.82
C ARG A 29 3.24 1.80 -2.23
N LEU A 30 4.17 1.16 -2.93
CA LEU A 30 4.98 0.06 -2.39
C LEU A 30 5.99 0.60 -1.39
N PHE A 31 6.18 -0.12 -0.29
CA PHE A 31 7.13 0.19 0.77
C PHE A 31 7.91 -1.07 1.16
N GLY A 32 8.76 -0.94 2.17
CA GLY A 32 9.41 -2.07 2.81
C GLY A 32 10.50 -2.71 1.96
N SER A 33 10.72 -4.00 2.22
CA SER A 33 11.84 -4.75 1.67
C SER A 33 11.80 -4.90 0.15
N GLN A 34 10.60 -4.89 -0.43
CA GLN A 34 10.42 -4.96 -1.89
C GLN A 34 10.98 -3.72 -2.60
N VAL A 35 10.92 -2.53 -1.97
CA VAL A 35 11.51 -1.29 -2.52
C VAL A 35 13.00 -1.22 -2.26
N ARG A 36 13.46 -1.65 -1.07
CA ARG A 36 14.90 -1.65 -0.73
C ARG A 36 15.70 -2.69 -1.50
N GLY A 37 15.04 -3.69 -2.09
CA GLY A 37 15.68 -4.75 -2.86
C GLY A 37 16.24 -5.90 -2.00
N ASP A 38 16.02 -5.85 -0.68
CA ASP A 38 16.43 -6.88 0.29
C ASP A 38 15.31 -7.93 0.54
N ALA A 39 14.21 -7.88 -0.21
CA ALA A 39 13.16 -8.88 -0.15
C ALA A 39 13.62 -10.28 -0.61
N ASN A 40 13.00 -11.30 -0.02
CA ASN A 40 13.03 -12.71 -0.40
C ASN A 40 11.60 -13.22 -0.69
N GLU A 41 11.46 -14.50 -1.03
CA GLU A 41 10.17 -15.09 -1.42
C GLU A 41 9.16 -15.14 -0.27
N ASP A 42 9.63 -15.24 0.97
CA ASP A 42 8.81 -15.25 2.19
C ASP A 42 8.54 -13.84 2.75
N SER A 43 9.05 -12.79 2.08
CA SER A 43 8.92 -11.42 2.56
C SER A 43 7.49 -10.90 2.37
N ASP A 44 6.99 -10.23 3.40
CA ASP A 44 5.74 -9.48 3.31
C ASP A 44 5.81 -8.37 2.24
N ILE A 45 4.63 -7.95 1.77
CA ILE A 45 4.47 -6.84 0.83
C ILE A 45 3.85 -5.67 1.60
N ASP A 46 4.65 -4.64 1.86
CA ASP A 46 4.19 -3.42 2.54
C ASP A 46 3.60 -2.41 1.56
N LEU A 47 2.40 -1.91 1.85
CA LEU A 47 1.71 -0.91 1.04
C LEU A 47 1.25 0.27 1.88
N LEU A 48 1.59 1.48 1.44
CA LEU A 48 0.97 2.71 1.93
C LEU A 48 -0.25 3.04 1.08
N VAL A 49 -1.41 3.14 1.71
CA VAL A 49 -2.67 3.53 1.06
C VAL A 49 -3.10 4.87 1.62
N VAL A 50 -3.21 5.89 0.75
CA VAL A 50 -3.63 7.23 1.13
C VAL A 50 -5.08 7.43 0.71
N LEU A 51 -5.93 7.80 1.67
CA LEU A 51 -7.32 8.17 1.44
C LEU A 51 -7.52 9.68 1.57
N ARG A 52 -8.48 10.23 0.83
CA ARG A 52 -8.84 11.66 0.86
C ARG A 52 -9.64 12.07 2.09
N ASP A 53 -10.09 11.11 2.87
CA ASP A 53 -10.83 11.32 4.11
C ASP A 53 -10.24 10.48 5.24
N LYS A 54 -10.83 10.60 6.44
CA LYS A 54 -10.33 9.97 7.66
C LYS A 54 -10.96 8.61 7.96
N GLU A 55 -11.92 8.17 7.15
CA GLU A 55 -12.71 6.98 7.47
C GLU A 55 -12.05 5.72 6.96
N VAL A 56 -11.77 4.79 7.87
CA VAL A 56 -11.14 3.53 7.51
C VAL A 56 -11.98 2.41 8.09
N HIS A 57 -12.64 1.67 7.22
CA HIS A 57 -13.31 0.43 7.59
C HIS A 57 -12.45 -0.74 7.14
N ILE A 58 -11.89 -1.46 8.12
CA ILE A 58 -11.15 -2.70 7.91
C ILE A 58 -12.05 -3.84 8.35
N SER A 59 -12.44 -4.71 7.41
CA SER A 59 -13.12 -5.97 7.70
C SER A 59 -12.25 -7.10 7.16
N GLY A 60 -11.78 -7.98 8.06
CA GLY A 60 -10.85 -9.08 7.78
C GLY A 60 -9.40 -8.81 8.21
N SER A 61 -8.80 -9.81 8.84
CA SER A 61 -7.42 -9.84 9.33
C SER A 61 -6.41 -10.01 8.19
N ARG A 62 -5.27 -9.29 8.30
CA ARG A 62 -4.06 -9.28 7.45
C ARG A 62 -3.95 -8.18 6.38
N ILE A 63 -4.14 -6.92 6.79
CA ILE A 63 -3.46 -5.77 6.17
C ILE A 63 -2.25 -5.46 7.05
N CYS A 64 -1.06 -5.91 6.64
CA CYS A 64 0.19 -5.59 7.34
C CYS A 64 0.51 -4.10 7.12
N SER A 65 0.70 -3.42 8.25
CA SER A 65 1.01 -2.00 8.49
C SER A 65 0.15 -0.95 7.77
N PHE A 66 -1.02 -0.70 8.37
CA PHE A 66 -1.82 0.49 8.06
C PHE A 66 -1.29 1.71 8.84
N LEU A 67 -0.56 2.61 8.17
CA LEU A 67 -0.20 3.92 8.73
C LEU A 67 -1.34 4.91 8.48
N SER A 68 -2.38 4.87 9.32
CA SER A 68 -3.34 5.96 9.43
C SER A 68 -2.70 7.08 10.27
N ASN A 69 -2.51 8.24 9.66
CA ASN A 69 -2.07 9.48 10.29
C ASN A 69 -0.69 9.42 10.95
N THR A 70 0.31 9.90 10.20
CA THR A 70 1.08 11.13 10.47
C THR A 70 2.22 11.14 9.46
N ILE A 71 2.68 12.32 9.06
CA ILE A 71 3.75 12.61 8.09
C ILE A 71 3.23 12.69 6.65
N TRP A 72 2.82 13.90 6.23
CA TRP A 72 3.33 14.61 5.04
C TRP A 72 2.89 16.08 5.15
N LYS A 73 3.45 16.80 6.13
CA LYS A 73 3.53 18.28 6.10
C LYS A 73 4.92 18.79 5.70
N GLN A 74 5.84 17.89 5.32
CA GLN A 74 7.18 18.26 4.85
C GLN A 74 7.58 17.27 3.76
N ASN A 75 7.28 17.57 2.49
CA ASN A 75 8.28 17.74 1.43
C ASN A 75 7.53 17.89 0.10
N THR A 76 7.19 19.12 -0.24
CA THR A 76 6.78 19.51 -1.58
C THR A 76 8.05 19.70 -2.40
N ALA A 77 8.43 18.72 -3.21
CA ALA A 77 9.24 18.84 -4.42
C ALA A 77 9.69 17.43 -4.81
N PHE A 78 9.08 16.86 -5.84
CA PHE A 78 9.70 16.23 -7.01
C PHE A 78 8.57 15.80 -7.95
#